data_AF-A0A317GYN9-F1
#
_entry.id   AF-A0A317GYN9-F1
#
_cell.length_a   1.000
_cell.length_b   1.000
_cell.length_c   1.000
_cell.angle_alpha   90.00
_cell.angle_beta   90.00
_cell.angle_gamma   90.00
#
_symmetry.space_group_name_H-M   'P 1'
#
loop_
_entity.id
_entity.type
_entity.pdbx_description
1 polymer ?
#
loop_
_entity_poly.entity_id
_entity_poly.type
_entity_poly.pdbx_seq_one_letter_code
_entity_poly.pdbx_strand_id
1 'polypeptide(L)'
;MSSSDRSRGRMLKWMCIGCALLAFPLAANADTPEQILAIYAEKARVDDPSFNGFSAERGEAFYKEPHVVKGAGAWSCASCHLKNPRYSVLAHRTDIPCRACHVINDWEHPDPREAKKRVIDAFAPSANPKRFDDAHRAETFLTVNCKLLLQRECTAKEKGDVITWLMAVEGGPLGNLISPNRRPIGGVDDDDEKK
;
A
#
# COMPACT_ATOMS: atom_id res chain seq x y z
N MET A 1 -25.43 9.72 -87.43
CA MET A 1 -26.84 9.32 -87.23
C MET A 1 -26.86 8.11 -86.34
N SER A 2 -27.49 8.21 -85.16
CA SER A 2 -27.77 7.11 -84.21
C SER A 2 -26.55 6.36 -83.64
N SER A 3 -26.52 5.87 -82.41
CA SER A 3 -27.48 5.74 -81.32
C SER A 3 -26.69 5.32 -80.07
N SER A 4 -27.24 5.63 -78.90
CA SER A 4 -27.21 4.81 -77.66
C SER A 4 -25.84 4.50 -77.04
N ASP A 5 -25.67 4.24 -75.76
CA ASP A 5 -26.59 3.90 -74.69
C ASP A 5 -25.91 4.27 -73.36
N ARG A 6 -26.69 4.80 -72.43
CA ARG A 6 -26.21 5.32 -71.15
C ARG A 6 -26.44 4.23 -70.11
N SER A 7 -25.34 3.78 -69.53
CA SER A 7 -25.18 3.16 -68.20
C SER A 7 -26.44 2.94 -67.35
N ARG A 8 -26.56 1.72 -66.77
CA ARG A 8 -26.47 1.47 -65.32
C ARG A 8 -26.94 0.06 -64.96
N GLY A 9 -26.20 -0.58 -64.07
CA GLY A 9 -26.75 -1.58 -63.15
C GLY A 9 -26.19 -2.99 -63.31
N ARG A 10 -25.23 -3.34 -62.45
CA ARG A 10 -25.35 -4.55 -61.62
C ARG A 10 -24.38 -4.46 -60.44
N MET A 11 -25.00 -4.42 -59.26
CA MET A 11 -24.41 -4.41 -57.93
C MET A 11 -23.38 -5.54 -57.77
N LEU A 12 -22.14 -5.16 -57.47
CA LEU A 12 -21.11 -6.09 -57.01
C LEU A 12 -21.43 -6.43 -55.54
N LYS A 13 -21.75 -7.70 -55.29
CA LYS A 13 -22.08 -8.26 -53.98
C LYS A 13 -20.94 -7.96 -52.98
N TRP A 14 -21.25 -7.17 -51.96
CA TRP A 14 -20.42 -7.03 -50.77
C TRP A 14 -20.53 -8.33 -49.97
N MET A 15 -19.54 -9.19 -50.10
CA MET A 15 -19.40 -10.37 -49.24
C MET A 15 -18.83 -9.90 -47.90
N CYS A 16 -19.71 -9.63 -46.93
CA CYS A 16 -19.34 -9.39 -45.55
C CYS A 16 -18.74 -10.67 -44.97
N ILE A 17 -17.42 -10.79 -44.99
CA ILE A 17 -16.69 -11.77 -44.17
C ILE A 17 -16.81 -11.26 -42.74
N GLY A 18 -17.76 -11.84 -42.00
CA GLY A 18 -17.93 -11.60 -40.57
C GLY A 18 -16.68 -12.05 -39.83
N CYS A 19 -15.84 -11.09 -39.47
CA CYS A 19 -14.78 -11.28 -38.50
C CYS A 19 -15.48 -11.49 -37.15
N ALA A 20 -15.67 -12.75 -36.76
CA ALA A 20 -16.12 -13.11 -35.42
C ALA A 20 -15.01 -12.73 -34.44
N LEU A 21 -15.05 -11.48 -33.97
CA LEU A 21 -14.27 -11.00 -32.83
C LEU A 21 -14.76 -11.78 -31.60
N LEU A 22 -14.07 -12.88 -31.29
CA LEU A 22 -14.10 -13.49 -29.97
C LEU A 22 -13.53 -12.45 -29.00
N ALA A 23 -14.41 -11.65 -28.40
CA ALA A 23 -14.08 -10.81 -27.27
C ALA A 23 -13.74 -11.74 -26.10
N PHE A 24 -12.46 -12.09 -25.97
CA PHE A 24 -11.94 -12.67 -24.75
C PHE A 24 -12.12 -11.61 -23.65
N PRO A 25 -12.91 -11.87 -22.59
CA PRO A 25 -12.98 -10.95 -21.48
C PRO A 25 -11.59 -10.89 -20.83
N LEU A 26 -10.95 -9.72 -20.86
CA LEU A 26 -9.84 -9.44 -19.97
C LEU A 26 -10.40 -9.40 -18.55
N ALA A 27 -10.30 -10.53 -17.85
CA ALA A 27 -10.45 -10.53 -16.41
C ALA A 27 -9.30 -9.70 -15.82
N ALA A 28 -9.61 -8.50 -15.34
CA ALA A 28 -8.70 -7.75 -14.48
C ALA A 28 -8.62 -8.49 -13.14
N ASN A 29 -7.65 -9.38 -13.02
CA ASN A 29 -7.36 -10.07 -11.77
C ASN A 29 -6.64 -9.11 -10.82
N ALA A 30 -6.91 -9.23 -9.52
CA ALA A 30 -6.12 -8.56 -8.50
C ALA A 30 -4.66 -9.04 -8.59
N ASP A 31 -3.72 -8.15 -8.31
CA ASP A 31 -2.33 -8.55 -8.15
C ASP A 31 -2.18 -9.42 -6.91
N THR A 32 -1.16 -10.28 -6.92
CA THR A 32 -0.77 -11.08 -5.76
C THR A 32 0.43 -10.44 -5.05
N PRO A 33 0.57 -10.64 -3.73
CA PRO A 33 1.76 -10.16 -3.03
C PRO A 33 3.08 -10.67 -3.65
N GLU A 34 3.08 -11.89 -4.18
CA GLU A 34 4.23 -12.48 -4.88
C GLU A 34 4.58 -11.73 -6.17
N GLN A 35 3.58 -11.30 -6.95
CA GLN A 35 3.80 -10.47 -8.14
C GLN A 35 4.37 -9.10 -7.76
N ILE A 36 3.88 -8.49 -6.67
CA ILE A 36 4.41 -7.22 -6.17
C ILE A 36 5.86 -7.37 -5.72
N LEU A 37 6.18 -8.44 -5.00
CA LEU A 37 7.56 -8.76 -4.60
C LEU A 37 8.47 -8.98 -5.82
N ALA A 38 7.98 -9.63 -6.88
CA ALA A 38 8.75 -9.81 -8.11
C ALA A 38 9.11 -8.47 -8.79
N ILE A 39 8.19 -7.50 -8.79
CA ILE A 39 8.46 -6.13 -9.30
C ILE A 39 9.58 -5.47 -8.49
N TYR A 40 9.53 -5.55 -7.15
CA TYR A 40 10.58 -4.98 -6.32
C TYR A 40 11.91 -5.72 -6.45
N ALA A 41 11.90 -7.04 -6.65
CA ALA A 41 13.11 -7.82 -6.78
C ALA A 41 13.88 -7.41 -8.04
N GLU A 42 13.17 -7.13 -9.14
CA GLU A 42 13.79 -6.63 -10.36
C GLU A 42 14.42 -5.25 -10.16
N LYS A 43 13.67 -4.32 -9.56
CA LYS A 43 14.21 -2.99 -9.22
C LYS A 43 15.42 -3.07 -8.28
N ALA A 44 15.38 -3.96 -7.29
CA ALA A 44 16.47 -4.14 -6.34
C ALA A 44 17.75 -4.66 -7.00
N ARG A 45 17.66 -5.53 -8.02
CA ARG A 45 18.84 -5.99 -8.78
C ARG A 45 19.45 -4.89 -9.64
N VAL A 46 18.64 -3.96 -10.13
CA VAL A 46 19.11 -2.78 -10.87
C VAL A 46 19.87 -1.84 -9.94
N ASP A 47 19.34 -1.62 -8.73
CA ASP A 47 19.95 -0.73 -7.74
C ASP A 47 21.19 -1.35 -7.06
N ASP A 48 21.18 -2.66 -6.83
CA ASP A 48 22.21 -3.41 -6.13
C ASP A 48 22.43 -4.80 -6.78
N PRO A 49 23.50 -4.98 -7.58
CA PRO A 49 23.83 -6.27 -8.19
C PRO A 49 24.11 -7.39 -7.19
N SER A 50 24.35 -7.07 -5.91
CA SER A 50 24.56 -8.05 -4.83
C SER A 50 23.25 -8.52 -4.19
N PHE A 51 22.10 -8.01 -4.65
CA PHE A 51 20.79 -8.39 -4.14
C PHE A 51 20.56 -9.91 -4.23
N ASN A 52 20.38 -10.54 -3.07
CA ASN A 52 20.21 -11.99 -2.92
C ASN A 52 18.83 -12.41 -2.40
N GLY A 53 17.88 -11.47 -2.33
CA GLY A 53 16.52 -11.71 -1.86
C GLY A 53 16.11 -10.82 -0.69
N PHE A 54 14.82 -10.84 -0.42
CA PHE A 54 14.22 -10.12 0.70
C PHE A 54 14.35 -10.91 2.02
N SER A 55 14.24 -10.20 3.14
CA SER A 55 14.28 -10.78 4.49
C SER A 55 13.17 -10.18 5.35
N ALA A 56 12.40 -11.06 5.99
CA ALA A 56 11.38 -10.66 6.94
C ALA A 56 11.99 -9.99 8.18
N GLU A 57 13.15 -10.46 8.64
CA GLU A 57 13.85 -9.91 9.79
C GLU A 57 14.28 -8.45 9.55
N ARG A 58 14.85 -8.17 8.36
CA ARG A 58 15.18 -6.80 7.96
C ARG A 58 13.93 -5.93 7.78
N GLY A 59 12.87 -6.51 7.23
CA GLY A 59 11.59 -5.83 7.06
C GLY A 59 10.97 -5.41 8.39
N GLU A 60 11.00 -6.29 9.38
CA GLU A 60 10.52 -6.01 10.74
C GLU A 60 11.35 -4.92 11.42
N ALA A 61 12.68 -5.05 11.36
CA ALA A 61 13.60 -4.09 11.94
C ALA A 61 13.35 -2.70 11.34
N PHE A 62 13.31 -2.60 10.02
CA PHE A 62 13.04 -1.35 9.32
C PHE A 62 11.65 -0.77 9.64
N TYR A 63 10.62 -1.61 9.73
CA TYR A 63 9.26 -1.14 10.07
C TYR A 63 9.19 -0.52 11.48
N LYS A 64 9.98 -1.05 12.43
CA LYS A 64 10.01 -0.59 13.83
C LYS A 64 11.07 0.46 14.10
N GLU A 65 11.98 0.70 13.17
CA GLU A 65 13.09 1.65 13.34
C GLU A 65 12.56 3.08 13.50
N PRO A 66 12.94 3.79 14.58
CA PRO A 66 12.56 5.19 14.75
C PRO A 66 13.46 6.11 13.93
N HIS A 67 12.83 7.06 13.23
CA HIS A 67 13.48 8.11 12.46
C HIS A 67 13.08 9.48 12.98
N VAL A 68 14.03 10.42 12.97
CA VAL A 68 13.76 11.79 13.41
C VAL A 68 13.03 12.54 12.30
N VAL A 69 11.75 12.81 12.53
CA VAL A 69 10.91 13.63 11.66
C VAL A 69 10.99 15.08 12.12
N LYS A 70 11.35 15.97 11.20
CA LYS A 70 11.51 17.40 11.48
C LYS A 70 10.23 18.00 12.06
N GLY A 71 10.33 18.55 13.27
CA GLY A 71 9.21 19.17 13.97
C GLY A 71 8.21 18.20 14.59
N ALA A 72 8.50 16.89 14.60
CA ALA A 72 7.63 15.88 15.21
C ALA A 72 8.37 14.93 16.17
N GLY A 73 9.70 14.79 16.12
CA GLY A 73 10.45 13.89 17.00
C GLY A 73 10.73 12.53 16.36
N ALA A 74 10.90 11.48 17.16
CA ALA A 74 11.22 10.14 16.66
C ALA A 74 9.96 9.33 16.33
N TRP A 75 9.84 8.84 15.09
CA TRP A 75 8.68 8.10 14.57
C TRP A 75 9.08 6.90 13.74
N SER A 76 8.29 5.84 13.76
CA SER A 76 8.46 4.65 12.90
C SER A 76 7.16 4.36 12.14
N CYS A 77 7.18 3.38 11.23
CA CYS A 77 5.96 2.89 10.60
C CYS A 77 4.98 2.35 11.68
N ALA A 78 5.51 1.66 12.69
CA ALA A 78 4.74 1.14 13.82
C ALA A 78 4.03 2.22 14.65
N SER A 79 4.48 3.48 14.61
CA SER A 79 3.83 4.57 15.33
C SER A 79 2.43 4.87 14.78
N CYS A 80 2.24 4.86 13.45
CA CYS A 80 0.92 5.04 12.83
C CYS A 80 0.21 3.71 12.52
N HIS A 81 0.93 2.58 12.46
CA HIS A 81 0.39 1.29 12.01
C HIS A 81 0.39 0.17 13.08
N LEU A 82 0.75 0.51 14.31
CA LEU A 82 0.94 -0.38 15.47
C LEU A 82 2.11 -1.37 15.30
N LYS A 83 2.72 -1.77 16.42
CA LYS A 83 3.78 -2.80 16.41
C LYS A 83 3.28 -4.15 15.87
N ASN A 84 1.99 -4.46 16.09
CA ASN A 84 1.33 -5.62 15.51
C ASN A 84 0.45 -5.19 14.31
N PRO A 85 0.87 -5.47 13.07
CA PRO A 85 0.19 -5.00 11.86
C PRO A 85 -1.11 -5.75 11.54
N ARG A 86 -1.54 -6.71 12.39
CA ARG A 86 -2.84 -7.38 12.29
C ARG A 86 -3.99 -6.55 12.85
N TYR A 87 -3.69 -5.45 13.54
CA TYR A 87 -4.70 -4.60 14.14
C TYR A 87 -4.95 -3.36 13.29
N SER A 88 -6.23 -2.98 13.19
CA SER A 88 -6.62 -1.67 12.69
C SER A 88 -6.43 -0.63 13.78
N VAL A 89 -6.07 0.60 13.40
CA VAL A 89 -6.04 1.74 14.31
C VAL A 89 -6.97 2.84 13.85
N LEU A 90 -7.68 3.46 14.80
CA LEU A 90 -8.42 4.69 14.54
C LEU A 90 -7.46 5.86 14.76
N ALA A 91 -7.04 6.51 13.67
CA ALA A 91 -6.21 7.71 13.74
C ALA A 91 -6.92 8.81 14.56
N HIS A 92 -6.14 9.61 15.30
CA HIS A 92 -6.59 10.73 16.16
C HIS A 92 -7.21 10.33 17.53
N ARG A 93 -6.94 9.13 18.06
CA ARG A 93 -7.16 8.79 19.49
C ARG A 93 -5.85 8.53 20.25
N THR A 94 -4.74 9.00 19.70
CA THR A 94 -3.38 8.76 20.18
C THR A 94 -2.61 10.09 20.14
N ASP A 95 -1.55 10.23 20.92
CA ASP A 95 -0.72 11.45 21.01
C ASP A 95 0.18 11.68 19.77
N ILE A 96 -0.27 11.23 18.61
CA ILE A 96 0.47 11.35 17.36
C ILE A 96 0.21 12.76 16.79
N PRO A 97 1.24 13.61 16.63
CA PRO A 97 1.07 14.91 15.97
C PRO A 97 0.49 14.72 14.58
N CYS A 98 -0.49 15.54 14.19
CA CYS A 98 -1.15 15.44 12.90
C CYS A 98 -0.15 15.44 11.71
N ARG A 99 0.93 16.22 11.83
CA ARG A 99 2.03 16.30 10.85
C ARG A 99 2.91 15.04 10.78
N ALA A 100 2.87 14.16 11.78
CA ALA A 100 3.65 12.94 11.82
C ALA A 100 3.07 11.84 10.90
N CYS A 101 1.75 11.87 10.61
CA CYS A 101 1.12 10.91 9.68
C CYS A 101 0.51 11.59 8.40
N HIS A 102 0.45 12.93 8.30
CA HIS A 102 -0.13 13.64 7.14
C HIS A 102 0.63 14.93 6.77
N VAL A 103 0.52 15.35 5.49
CA VAL A 103 0.80 16.73 5.06
C VAL A 103 -0.45 17.57 5.34
N ILE A 104 -0.53 18.14 6.55
CA ILE A 104 -1.64 19.03 6.94
C ILE A 104 -1.13 20.46 6.93
N ASN A 105 -1.90 21.35 6.31
CA ASN A 105 -1.79 22.79 6.54
C ASN A 105 -2.50 23.10 7.87
N ASP A 106 -1.81 23.73 8.83
CA ASP A 106 -2.38 23.99 10.17
C ASP A 106 -3.72 24.76 10.15
N TRP A 107 -3.98 25.50 9.07
CA TRP A 107 -5.21 26.25 8.85
C TRP A 107 -6.44 25.40 8.54
N GLU A 108 -6.28 24.17 8.04
CA GLU A 108 -7.39 23.27 7.69
C GLU A 108 -7.90 22.47 8.90
N HIS A 109 -7.09 22.30 9.95
CA HIS A 109 -7.42 21.51 11.15
C HIS A 109 -6.85 22.15 12.44
N PRO A 110 -7.39 23.29 12.90
CA PRO A 110 -6.91 23.97 14.11
C PRO A 110 -7.21 23.21 15.41
N ASP A 111 -8.22 22.32 15.43
CA ASP A 111 -8.56 21.47 16.57
C ASP A 111 -8.49 19.97 16.21
N PRO A 112 -7.62 19.17 16.85
CA PRO A 112 -7.54 17.71 16.66
C PRO A 112 -8.86 16.96 16.89
N ARG A 113 -9.78 17.52 17.68
CA ARG A 113 -11.12 16.92 17.94
C ARG A 113 -12.02 16.98 16.71
N GLU A 114 -11.80 17.95 15.83
CA GLU A 114 -12.56 18.16 14.60
C GLU A 114 -11.92 17.50 13.38
N ALA A 115 -10.70 16.96 13.53
CA ALA A 115 -10.02 16.24 12.46
C ALA A 115 -10.83 15.02 12.01
N LYS A 116 -10.98 14.85 10.69
CA LYS A 116 -11.67 13.70 10.09
C LYS A 116 -10.97 12.42 10.53
N LYS A 117 -11.65 11.62 11.34
CA LYS A 117 -11.15 10.32 11.82
C LYS A 117 -11.06 9.35 10.65
N ARG A 118 -9.90 8.71 10.50
CA ARG A 118 -9.68 7.66 9.50
C ARG A 118 -9.26 6.40 10.22
N VAL A 119 -9.89 5.29 9.84
CA VAL A 119 -9.42 3.97 10.24
C VAL A 119 -8.31 3.58 9.28
N ILE A 120 -7.19 3.13 9.83
CA ILE A 120 -6.16 2.44 9.08
C ILE A 120 -6.39 0.96 9.34
N ASP A 121 -6.93 0.24 8.35
CA ASP A 121 -7.13 -1.21 8.45
C ASP A 121 -5.80 -1.94 8.61
N ALA A 122 -5.85 -3.16 9.16
CA ALA A 122 -4.69 -4.02 9.33
C ALA A 122 -3.85 -4.13 8.04
N PHE A 123 -2.53 -4.11 8.19
CA PHE A 123 -1.55 -4.19 7.10
C PHE A 123 -1.14 -5.62 6.78
N ALA A 124 -1.16 -6.51 7.77
CA ALA A 124 -0.88 -7.93 7.57
C ALA A 124 -2.01 -8.58 6.75
N PRO A 125 -1.70 -9.24 5.60
CA PRO A 125 -2.70 -9.97 4.82
C PRO A 125 -3.45 -11.05 5.61
N SER A 126 -2.82 -11.61 6.65
CA SER A 126 -3.44 -12.59 7.56
C SER A 126 -4.66 -12.04 8.34
N ALA A 127 -4.80 -10.71 8.46
CA ALA A 127 -5.95 -10.05 9.05
C ALA A 127 -6.76 -9.21 8.04
N ASN A 128 -6.16 -8.85 6.91
CA ASN A 128 -6.80 -8.09 5.84
C ASN A 128 -6.34 -8.57 4.45
N PRO A 129 -7.06 -9.51 3.81
CA PRO A 129 -6.64 -10.12 2.55
C PRO A 129 -6.67 -9.16 1.36
N LYS A 130 -7.21 -7.94 1.52
CA LYS A 130 -7.14 -6.87 0.49
C LYS A 130 -5.83 -6.08 0.53
N ARG A 131 -4.89 -6.44 1.41
CA ARG A 131 -3.55 -5.83 1.41
C ARG A 131 -2.71 -6.47 0.32
N PHE A 132 -1.98 -5.63 -0.42
CA PHE A 132 -1.10 -6.05 -1.52
C PHE A 132 -1.84 -6.74 -2.67
N ASP A 133 -3.07 -6.26 -2.98
CA ASP A 133 -3.90 -6.71 -4.10
C ASP A 133 -3.80 -5.81 -5.37
N ASP A 134 -3.01 -4.74 -5.28
CA ASP A 134 -2.84 -3.70 -6.28
C ASP A 134 -1.41 -3.13 -6.16
N ALA A 135 -0.55 -3.46 -7.12
CA ALA A 135 0.85 -3.06 -7.13
C ALA A 135 1.03 -1.54 -7.19
N HIS A 136 0.17 -0.85 -7.95
CA HIS A 136 0.22 0.61 -8.09
C HIS A 136 -0.14 1.29 -6.78
N ARG A 137 -1.17 0.80 -6.09
CA ARG A 137 -1.56 1.28 -4.76
C ARG A 137 -0.44 1.05 -3.74
N ALA A 138 0.16 -0.15 -3.72
CA ALA A 138 1.28 -0.45 -2.83
C ALA A 138 2.45 0.51 -3.05
N GLU A 139 2.84 0.73 -4.31
CA GLU A 139 3.92 1.64 -4.66
C GLU A 139 3.62 3.09 -4.27
N THR A 140 2.38 3.55 -4.51
CA THR A 140 1.95 4.91 -4.16
C THR A 140 2.10 5.17 -2.66
N PHE A 141 1.53 4.29 -1.83
CA PHE A 141 1.54 4.49 -0.37
C PHE A 141 2.92 4.30 0.24
N LEU A 142 3.71 3.33 -0.23
CA LEU A 142 5.10 3.17 0.22
C LEU A 142 5.91 4.43 -0.11
N THR A 143 5.80 4.97 -1.33
CA THR A 143 6.53 6.20 -1.70
C THR A 143 6.12 7.40 -0.83
N VAL A 144 4.82 7.59 -0.58
CA VAL A 144 4.34 8.70 0.28
C VAL A 144 4.82 8.52 1.73
N ASN A 145 4.66 7.33 2.31
CA ASN A 145 5.01 7.08 3.71
C ASN A 145 6.52 7.13 3.95
N CYS A 146 7.33 6.63 3.01
CA CYS A 146 8.79 6.73 3.09
C CYS A 146 9.23 8.18 3.03
N LYS A 147 8.66 9.01 2.14
CA LYS A 147 8.97 10.44 2.10
C LYS A 147 8.60 11.15 3.39
N LEU A 148 7.46 10.78 3.99
CA LEU A 148 7.02 11.37 5.25
C LEU A 148 7.99 11.05 6.40
N LEU A 149 8.34 9.77 6.59
CA LEU A 149 9.16 9.31 7.71
C LEU A 149 10.65 9.55 7.51
N LEU A 150 11.17 9.26 6.31
CA LEU A 150 12.60 9.21 6.00
C LEU A 150 13.11 10.45 5.28
N GLN A 151 12.21 11.32 4.79
CA GLN A 151 12.56 12.45 3.91
C GLN A 151 13.27 12.01 2.61
N ARG A 152 13.10 10.73 2.23
CA ARG A 152 13.57 10.12 0.97
C ARG A 152 12.61 9.01 0.54
N GLU A 153 12.78 8.53 -0.68
CA GLU A 153 12.11 7.28 -1.08
C GLU A 153 12.79 6.07 -0.43
N CYS A 154 11.98 5.05 -0.12
CA CYS A 154 12.52 3.74 0.21
C CYS A 154 13.11 3.09 -1.05
N THR A 155 14.22 2.41 -0.88
CA THR A 155 14.81 1.53 -1.90
C THR A 155 13.85 0.38 -2.22
N ALA A 156 14.00 -0.23 -3.40
CA ALA A 156 13.23 -1.42 -3.75
C ALA A 156 13.45 -2.57 -2.75
N LYS A 157 14.67 -2.69 -2.21
CA LYS A 157 15.01 -3.66 -1.16
C LYS A 157 14.25 -3.41 0.14
N GLU A 158 14.20 -2.18 0.65
CA GLU A 158 13.44 -1.83 1.86
C GLU A 158 11.94 -2.13 1.69
N LYS A 159 11.37 -1.75 0.53
CA LYS A 159 9.96 -2.03 0.21
C LYS A 159 9.67 -3.53 0.22
N GLY A 160 10.50 -4.33 -0.46
CA GLY A 160 10.32 -5.77 -0.52
C GLY A 160 10.58 -6.49 0.81
N ASP A 161 11.57 -6.05 1.60
CA ASP A 161 11.84 -6.56 2.95
C ASP A 161 10.59 -6.37 3.86
N VAL A 162 9.99 -5.17 3.86
CA VAL A 162 8.76 -4.89 4.65
C VAL A 162 7.57 -5.73 4.21
N ILE A 163 7.33 -5.85 2.90
CA ILE A 163 6.21 -6.67 2.40
C ILE A 163 6.42 -8.14 2.78
N THR A 164 7.64 -8.64 2.63
CA THR A 164 8.01 -10.02 3.02
C THR A 164 7.72 -10.27 4.50
N TRP A 165 8.08 -9.32 5.36
CA TRP A 165 7.73 -9.40 6.77
C TRP A 165 6.22 -9.39 7.00
N LEU A 166 5.48 -8.43 6.43
CA LEU A 166 4.03 -8.30 6.62
C LEU A 166 3.25 -9.54 6.18
N MET A 167 3.71 -10.21 5.12
CA MET A 167 3.16 -11.49 4.67
C MET A 167 3.44 -12.63 5.64
N ALA A 168 4.61 -12.63 6.29
CA ALA A 168 5.02 -13.62 7.28
C ALA A 168 4.40 -13.39 8.67
N VAL A 169 3.77 -12.24 8.92
CA VAL A 169 3.08 -11.98 10.20
C VAL A 169 1.84 -12.85 10.30
N GLU A 170 2.03 -14.01 10.91
CA GLU A 170 0.99 -14.92 11.36
C GLU A 170 0.53 -14.56 12.79
N GLY A 171 -0.44 -15.30 13.31
CA GLY A 171 -0.96 -15.07 14.65
C GLY A 171 -2.20 -15.91 14.90
N GLY A 172 -2.29 -16.44 16.12
CA GLY A 172 -3.42 -17.20 16.63
C GLY A 172 -4.75 -16.42 16.58
N PRO A 173 -5.86 -17.03 17.06
CA PRO A 173 -7.20 -16.52 16.82
C PRO A 173 -7.33 -15.05 17.21
N LEU A 174 -7.91 -14.25 16.31
CA LEU A 174 -8.26 -12.86 16.52
C LEU A 174 -9.26 -12.80 17.69
N GLY A 175 -8.75 -12.74 18.92
CA GLY A 175 -9.58 -12.47 20.09
C GLY A 175 -10.30 -11.14 19.86
N ASN A 176 -11.63 -11.15 19.95
CA ASN A 176 -12.50 -10.00 19.73
C ASN A 176 -11.91 -8.72 20.37
N LEU A 177 -11.37 -7.82 19.55
CA LEU A 177 -10.88 -6.51 20.00
C LEU A 177 -11.96 -5.42 19.97
N ILE A 178 -13.24 -5.79 19.98
CA ILE A 178 -14.29 -4.86 20.43
C ILE A 178 -14.38 -4.99 21.96
N SER A 179 -13.36 -4.52 22.66
CA SER A 179 -13.48 -4.21 24.08
C SER A 179 -13.62 -2.69 24.20
N PRO A 180 -14.79 -2.15 24.59
CA PRO A 180 -15.05 -0.72 24.59
C PRO A 180 -14.19 0.07 25.61
N ASN A 181 -13.28 -0.58 26.33
CA ASN A 181 -12.56 -0.01 27.47
C ASN A 181 -11.04 -0.29 27.52
N ARG A 182 -10.40 -0.71 26.42
CA ARG A 182 -8.93 -0.84 26.42
C ARG A 182 -8.29 0.50 26.03
N ARG A 183 -7.49 1.08 26.93
CA ARG A 183 -6.65 2.26 26.65
C ARG A 183 -5.77 1.99 25.42
N PRO A 184 -5.44 3.01 24.60
CA PRO A 184 -4.62 2.83 23.41
C PRO A 184 -3.29 2.17 23.80
N ILE A 185 -2.99 1.03 23.17
CA ILE A 185 -1.66 0.42 23.25
C ILE A 185 -0.75 1.31 22.40
N GLY A 186 -0.25 2.35 23.04
CA GLY A 186 0.62 3.39 22.46
C GLY A 186 1.22 4.31 23.51
N GLY A 187 0.96 4.07 24.80
CA GLY A 187 1.81 4.60 25.87
C GLY A 187 3.11 3.81 25.88
N VAL A 188 4.22 4.52 26.02
CA VAL A 188 5.54 3.99 26.35
C VAL A 188 5.38 2.83 27.35
N ASP A 189 5.97 1.68 27.04
CA ASP A 189 6.16 0.64 28.03
C ASP A 189 7.12 1.25 29.07
N ASP A 190 6.60 1.71 30.21
CA ASP A 190 7.38 2.11 31.39
C ASP A 190 8.01 0.84 32.00
N ASP A 191 8.99 0.26 31.30
CA ASP A 191 9.81 -0.86 31.75
C ASP A 191 11.27 -0.41 31.99
N ASP A 192 11.46 0.76 32.60
CA ASP A 192 12.76 1.18 33.15
C ASP A 192 12.59 2.02 34.43
N GLU A 193 11.99 1.42 35.46
CA GLU A 193 12.26 1.79 36.85
C GLU A 193 12.87 0.60 37.58
N LYS A 194 14.21 0.43 37.44
CA LYS A 194 15.08 -0.23 38.41
C LYS A 194 16.57 -0.01 38.09
N LYS A 195 17.09 1.18 38.43
CA LYS A 195 18.27 1.34 39.30
C LYS A 195 18.47 2.78 39.75
#